data_AF-A0AAQ4DU73-F1
#
_entry.id   AF-A0AAQ4DU73-F1
#
_cell.length_a   1.000
_cell.length_b   1.000
_cell.length_c   1.000
_cell.angle_alpha   90.00
_cell.angle_beta   90.00
_cell.angle_gamma   90.00
#
_symmetry.space_group_name_H-M   'P 1'
#
loop_
_entity.id
_entity.type
_entity.pdbx_description
1 polymer ?
#
loop_
_entity_poly.entity_id
_entity_poly.type
_entity_poly.pdbx_seq_one_letter_code
_entity_poly.pdbx_strand_id
1 'polypeptide(L)'
;MDQTEKNVQTLFSMGFLDIEDIKNALRISHNDLSEAVAILTNDQVRYGPYSSAGPAEDVEMKDVTSTALVPTAAPPPYNSLPDAKPCSPKPDYGNTAFPQTNLYELEQRVFVDQWSIPYKKDESLAKCLIAATSLAKEGNHP
;
A
#
# COMPACT_ATOMS: atom_id res chain seq x y z
N MET A 1 -20.92 33.21 8.25
CA MET A 1 -19.96 32.11 8.06
C MET A 1 -18.79 32.36 8.98
N ASP A 2 -18.79 31.63 10.08
CA ASP A 2 -17.70 31.61 11.05
C ASP A 2 -16.41 31.13 10.38
N GLN A 3 -15.26 31.63 10.81
CA GLN A 3 -13.98 31.24 10.23
C GLN A 3 -13.74 29.73 10.36
N THR A 4 -14.23 29.13 11.45
CA THR A 4 -14.20 27.68 11.67
C THR A 4 -14.99 26.92 10.61
N GLU A 5 -16.18 27.39 10.25
CA GLU A 5 -17.02 26.74 9.24
C GLU A 5 -16.36 26.77 7.85
N LYS A 6 -15.72 27.89 7.49
CA LYS A 6 -14.93 28.02 6.26
C LYS A 6 -13.73 27.06 6.26
N ASN A 7 -13.04 26.94 7.39
CA ASN A 7 -11.89 26.05 7.52
C ASN A 7 -12.32 24.57 7.44
N VAL A 8 -13.45 24.19 8.06
CA VAL A 8 -14.04 22.85 7.95
C VAL A 8 -14.34 22.51 6.50
N GLN A 9 -15.00 23.42 5.77
CA GLN A 9 -15.35 23.19 4.37
C GLN A 9 -14.12 23.13 3.45
N THR A 10 -13.09 23.93 3.75
CA THR A 10 -11.81 23.90 3.04
C THR A 10 -11.11 22.56 3.25
N LEU A 11 -11.01 22.07 4.49
CA LEU A 11 -10.46 20.75 4.80
C LEU A 11 -11.24 19.62 4.14
N PHE A 12 -12.57 19.69 4.15
CA PHE A 12 -13.41 18.74 3.44
C PHE A 12 -13.15 18.71 1.93
N SER A 13 -12.97 19.90 1.33
CA SER A 13 -12.65 20.02 -0.10
C SER A 13 -11.22 19.54 -0.44
N MET A 14 -10.31 19.54 0.53
CA MET A 14 -8.94 19.01 0.38
C MET A 14 -8.88 17.47 0.46
N GLY A 15 -9.97 16.80 0.85
CA GLY A 15 -10.07 15.34 0.87
C GLY A 15 -10.15 14.71 2.25
N PHE A 16 -10.19 15.52 3.33
CA PHE A 16 -10.51 15.00 4.66
C PHE A 16 -12.02 14.71 4.73
N LEU A 17 -12.41 13.45 4.71
CA LEU A 17 -13.82 13.05 4.62
C LEU A 17 -14.52 13.06 5.99
N ASP A 18 -13.73 12.91 7.07
CA ASP A 18 -14.24 12.82 8.44
C ASP A 18 -14.42 14.19 9.08
N ILE A 19 -15.66 14.68 9.07
CA ILE A 19 -16.05 15.98 9.61
C ILE A 19 -15.74 16.08 11.12
N GLU A 20 -15.86 14.97 11.86
CA GLU A 20 -15.55 14.93 13.29
C GLU A 20 -14.06 15.14 13.55
N ASP A 21 -13.21 14.52 12.75
CA ASP A 21 -11.76 14.68 12.86
C ASP A 21 -11.32 16.06 12.42
N ILE A 22 -11.91 16.60 11.35
CA ILE A 22 -11.69 17.98 10.91
C ILE A 22 -12.04 18.97 12.04
N LYS A 23 -13.20 18.80 12.68
CA LYS A 23 -13.62 19.66 13.80
C LYS A 23 -12.72 19.49 15.01
N ASN A 24 -12.28 18.26 15.31
CA ASN A 24 -11.39 17.99 16.43
C ASN A 24 -9.98 18.57 16.18
N ALA A 25 -9.44 18.42 14.98
CA ALA A 25 -8.17 19.01 14.57
C ALA A 25 -8.21 20.54 14.65
N LEU A 26 -9.27 21.17 14.14
CA LEU A 26 -9.46 22.62 14.24
C LEU A 26 -9.66 23.12 15.68
N ARG A 27 -10.23 22.29 16.55
CA ARG A 27 -10.35 22.60 17.98
C ARG A 27 -8.99 22.55 18.68
N ILE A 28 -8.14 21.58 18.33
CA ILE A 28 -6.80 21.41 18.90
C ILE A 28 -5.83 22.46 18.35
N SER A 29 -5.93 22.80 17.06
CA SER A 29 -5.09 23.79 16.39
C SER A 29 -5.54 25.24 16.57
N HIS A 30 -6.45 25.51 17.52
CA HIS A 30 -6.99 26.86 17.74
C HIS A 30 -7.51 27.55 16.46
N ASN A 31 -8.16 26.77 15.58
CA ASN A 31 -8.69 27.20 14.30
C ASN A 31 -7.63 27.60 13.25
N ASP A 32 -6.37 27.16 13.41
CA ASP A 32 -5.32 27.23 12.41
C ASP A 32 -5.47 26.10 11.38
N LEU A 33 -5.50 26.47 10.09
CA LEU A 33 -5.67 25.53 8.98
C LEU A 33 -4.43 24.67 8.75
N SER A 34 -3.23 25.26 8.84
CA SER A 34 -1.96 24.58 8.58
C SER A 34 -1.65 23.55 9.66
N GLU A 35 -1.89 23.90 10.92
CA GLU A 35 -1.71 22.98 12.05
C GLU A 35 -2.81 21.90 12.06
N ALA A 36 -4.05 22.22 11.69
CA ALA A 36 -5.10 21.20 11.52
C ALA A 36 -4.74 20.17 10.43
N VAL A 37 -4.18 20.59 9.30
CA VAL A 37 -3.67 19.68 8.26
C VAL A 37 -2.54 18.81 8.80
N ALA A 38 -1.61 19.36 9.56
CA ALA A 38 -0.53 18.59 10.19
C ALA A 38 -1.07 17.53 11.16
N ILE A 39 -2.10 17.86 11.95
CA ILE A 39 -2.77 16.92 12.86
C ILE A 39 -3.48 15.81 12.09
N LEU A 40 -4.20 16.14 11.02
CA LEU A 40 -4.97 15.18 10.21
C LEU A 40 -4.09 14.29 9.33
N THR A 41 -2.86 14.72 9.03
CA THR A 41 -1.90 13.96 8.20
C THR A 41 -0.90 13.16 9.02
N ASN A 42 -0.65 13.53 10.27
CA ASN A 42 0.25 12.81 11.19
C ASN A 42 -0.46 11.66 11.94
N ASP A 43 -1.38 10.96 11.29
CA ASP A 43 -2.23 9.91 11.86
C ASP A 43 -1.48 8.60 12.21
N GLN A 44 -0.18 8.68 12.45
CA GLN A 44 0.64 7.60 13.03
C GLN A 44 0.28 7.31 14.50
N VAL A 45 -0.64 8.08 15.11
CA VAL A 45 -1.02 7.94 16.53
C VAL A 45 -2.46 7.42 16.73
N ARG A 46 -3.34 7.46 15.72
CA ARG A 46 -4.73 6.98 15.88
C ARG A 46 -4.96 5.56 15.38
N TYR A 47 -4.11 5.05 14.50
CA TYR A 47 -4.05 3.62 14.19
C TYR A 47 -2.91 2.94 14.96
N GLY A 48 -2.96 3.00 16.29
CA GLY A 48 -2.27 2.01 17.11
C GLY A 48 -2.94 0.62 16.94
N PRO A 49 -2.22 -0.51 17.12
CA PRO A 49 -2.69 -1.88 16.78
C PRO A 49 -3.93 -2.42 17.53
N TYR A 50 -4.73 -1.60 18.19
CA TYR A 50 -5.81 -2.03 19.09
C TYR A 50 -7.19 -1.66 18.52
N SER A 51 -7.61 -2.36 17.48
CA SER A 51 -9.03 -2.61 17.19
C SER A 51 -9.33 -4.10 16.97
N SER A 52 -8.50 -4.97 17.53
CA SER A 52 -8.78 -6.38 17.66
C SER A 52 -8.95 -6.71 19.14
N ALA A 53 -10.21 -6.73 19.60
CA ALA A 53 -10.56 -7.45 20.81
C ALA A 53 -10.32 -8.95 20.57
N GLY A 54 -9.15 -9.44 20.99
CA GLY A 54 -8.79 -10.85 21.04
C GLY A 54 -7.61 -11.03 22.00
N PRO A 55 -7.64 -11.97 22.96
CA PRO A 55 -6.67 -12.02 24.04
C PRO A 55 -5.34 -12.64 23.59
N ALA A 56 -4.26 -12.02 24.08
CA ALA A 56 -2.97 -12.57 24.47
C ALA A 56 -2.39 -13.80 23.73
N GLU A 57 -1.29 -13.60 23.00
CA GLU A 57 -0.18 -14.56 22.97
C GLU A 57 1.13 -13.75 22.90
N ASP A 58 1.92 -13.86 23.97
CA ASP A 58 3.20 -13.23 24.24
C ASP A 58 4.30 -13.90 23.40
N VAL A 59 5.04 -13.16 22.58
CA VAL A 59 6.27 -13.67 21.94
C VAL A 59 7.38 -12.63 22.03
N GLU A 60 8.04 -12.68 23.18
CA GLU A 60 9.35 -12.08 23.44
C GLU A 60 10.43 -12.83 22.61
N MET A 61 11.13 -12.14 21.70
CA MET A 61 12.45 -12.60 21.25
C MET A 61 13.47 -11.46 21.24
N LYS A 62 14.61 -11.82 21.81
CA LYS A 62 15.65 -11.00 22.43
C LYS A 62 16.76 -10.66 21.44
N ASP A 63 17.29 -9.45 21.62
CA ASP A 63 18.47 -8.88 20.96
C ASP A 63 19.72 -9.77 21.06
N VAL A 64 20.46 -9.91 19.95
CA VAL A 64 21.93 -10.08 19.96
C VAL A 64 22.58 -9.45 18.72
N THR A 65 22.74 -8.12 18.83
CA THR A 65 23.90 -7.31 18.47
C THR A 65 25.12 -7.94 17.73
N SER A 66 25.47 -7.28 16.61
CA SER A 66 26.79 -7.04 15.98
C SER A 66 27.49 -8.12 15.10
N THR A 67 27.63 -7.80 13.80
CA THR A 67 28.94 -7.65 13.12
C THR A 67 28.77 -6.85 11.82
N ALA A 68 29.65 -5.88 11.65
CA ALA A 68 29.71 -4.93 10.55
C ALA A 68 30.04 -5.57 9.18
N LEU A 69 29.81 -4.75 8.14
CA LEU A 69 30.46 -4.70 6.82
C LEU A 69 29.64 -5.21 5.61
N VAL A 70 29.50 -4.28 4.66
CA VAL A 70 29.19 -4.34 3.21
C VAL A 70 27.73 -4.58 2.72
N PRO A 71 27.19 -3.68 1.88
CA PRO A 71 25.89 -3.83 1.22
C PRO A 71 26.07 -4.49 -0.16
N THR A 72 26.09 -5.82 -0.26
CA THR A 72 26.00 -6.53 -1.57
C THR A 72 25.31 -7.89 -1.44
N ALA A 73 23.98 -7.93 -1.33
CA ALA A 73 23.23 -9.14 -1.61
C ALA A 73 22.16 -8.80 -2.65
N ALA A 74 22.42 -9.19 -3.89
CA ALA A 74 21.41 -9.19 -4.94
C ALA A 74 20.18 -9.99 -4.48
N PRO A 75 18.95 -9.59 -4.88
CA PRO A 75 17.75 -10.36 -4.55
C PRO A 75 17.89 -11.79 -5.11
N PRO A 76 17.29 -12.79 -4.44
CA PRO A 76 17.37 -14.18 -4.87
C PRO A 76 16.88 -14.31 -6.33
N PRO A 77 17.58 -15.08 -7.18
CA PRO A 77 17.17 -15.28 -8.56
C PRO A 77 15.86 -16.09 -8.60
N TYR A 78 14.87 -15.58 -9.33
CA TYR A 78 13.51 -16.16 -9.47
C TYR A 78 13.45 -17.53 -10.19
N ASN A 79 14.58 -18.13 -10.55
CA ASN A 79 14.65 -19.29 -11.44
C ASN A 79 14.76 -20.66 -10.77
N SER A 80 14.57 -20.76 -9.46
CA SER A 80 14.58 -22.06 -8.78
C SER A 80 13.17 -22.53 -8.41
N LEU A 81 12.31 -22.68 -9.42
CA LEU A 81 11.14 -23.56 -9.29
C LEU A 81 11.55 -24.94 -9.82
N PRO A 82 11.49 -26.01 -8.99
CA PRO A 82 11.87 -27.35 -9.42
C PRO A 82 10.96 -27.85 -10.55
N ASP A 83 11.58 -28.50 -11.54
CA ASP A 83 10.94 -29.13 -12.70
C ASP A 83 9.62 -29.82 -12.36
N ALA A 84 8.51 -29.17 -12.73
CA ALA A 84 7.20 -29.79 -12.73
C ALA A 84 7.13 -30.78 -13.92
N LYS A 85 6.95 -32.06 -13.61
CA LYS A 85 6.70 -33.13 -14.60
C LYS A 85 5.68 -32.70 -15.67
N PRO A 86 5.90 -33.02 -16.95
CA PRO A 86 5.01 -32.63 -18.02
C PRO A 86 3.76 -33.52 -17.97
N CYS A 87 2.60 -32.94 -17.71
CA CYS A 87 1.32 -33.61 -17.95
C CYS A 87 0.37 -32.67 -18.70
N SER A 88 0.20 -32.98 -19.99
CA SER A 88 -0.87 -32.57 -20.91
C SER A 88 -0.76 -31.20 -21.58
N PRO A 89 -1.17 -31.10 -22.87
CA PRO A 89 -0.92 -29.93 -23.70
C PRO A 89 -1.87 -28.79 -23.30
N LYS A 90 -1.34 -27.71 -22.75
CA LYS A 90 -2.06 -26.45 -22.60
C LYS A 90 -1.81 -25.56 -23.83
N PRO A 91 -2.81 -24.76 -24.23
CA PRO A 91 -2.78 -24.03 -25.49
C PRO A 91 -1.65 -23.01 -25.49
N ASP A 92 -1.15 -22.71 -26.67
CA ASP A 92 -0.23 -21.61 -26.96
C ASP A 92 -0.89 -20.27 -26.63
N TYR A 93 -0.94 -19.96 -25.33
CA TYR A 93 -1.27 -18.66 -24.80
C TYR A 93 0.04 -17.89 -24.74
N GLY A 94 0.33 -17.17 -25.82
CA GLY A 94 1.43 -16.21 -25.88
C GLY A 94 1.47 -15.38 -24.61
N ASN A 95 2.49 -15.63 -23.80
CA ASN A 95 2.91 -14.85 -22.65
C ASN A 95 1.78 -14.21 -21.81
N THR A 96 0.88 -15.02 -21.26
CA THR A 96 -0.12 -14.56 -20.27
C THR A 96 0.49 -14.14 -18.93
N ALA A 97 1.81 -14.35 -18.76
CA ALA A 97 2.55 -13.85 -17.63
C ALA A 97 2.65 -12.32 -17.68
N PHE A 98 2.37 -11.69 -16.54
CA PHE A 98 2.55 -10.25 -16.38
C PHE A 98 4.01 -9.85 -16.74
N PRO A 99 4.25 -8.85 -17.60
CA PRO A 99 5.59 -8.56 -18.08
C PRO A 99 6.58 -8.21 -16.96
N GLN A 100 7.74 -8.86 -16.94
CA GLN A 100 8.74 -8.71 -15.89
C GLN A 100 9.24 -7.27 -15.72
N THR A 101 9.36 -6.51 -16.80
CA THR A 101 9.72 -5.08 -16.76
C THR A 101 8.71 -4.25 -15.99
N ASN A 102 7.42 -4.51 -16.21
CA ASN A 102 6.33 -3.83 -15.53
C ASN A 102 6.26 -4.21 -14.04
N LEU A 103 6.68 -5.43 -13.69
CA LEU A 103 6.81 -5.88 -12.30
C LEU A 103 7.90 -5.10 -11.56
N TYR A 104 9.11 -5.02 -12.11
CA TYR A 104 10.21 -4.29 -11.46
C TYR A 104 9.92 -2.79 -11.29
N GLU A 105 9.25 -2.17 -12.26
CA GLU A 105 8.84 -0.77 -12.16
C GLU A 105 7.86 -0.54 -11.00
N LEU A 106 6.90 -1.45 -10.82
CA LEU A 106 5.93 -1.37 -9.73
C LEU A 106 6.58 -1.62 -8.37
N GLU A 107 7.43 -2.65 -8.25
CA GLU A 107 8.16 -2.94 -7.01
C GLU A 107 8.97 -1.73 -6.55
N GLN A 108 9.74 -1.11 -7.44
CA GLN A 108 10.57 0.04 -7.08
C GLN A 108 9.74 1.22 -6.56
N ARG A 109 8.53 1.46 -7.08
CA ARG A 109 7.68 2.56 -6.60
C ARG A 109 6.96 2.22 -5.30
N VAL A 110 6.49 0.99 -5.15
CA VAL A 110 5.77 0.53 -3.95
C VAL A 110 6.73 0.41 -2.75
N PHE A 111 7.92 -0.14 -2.92
CA PHE A 111 8.91 -0.29 -1.83
C PHE A 111 9.61 1.02 -1.43
N VAL A 112 9.42 2.10 -2.20
CA VAL A 112 9.99 3.43 -1.92
C VAL A 112 8.89 4.40 -1.47
N ASP A 113 7.70 3.91 -1.09
CA ASP A 113 6.55 4.71 -0.65
C ASP A 113 6.15 5.83 -1.63
N GLN A 114 6.40 5.63 -2.94
CA GLN A 114 5.93 6.54 -3.98
C GLN A 114 4.54 6.12 -4.47
N TRP A 115 3.54 6.50 -3.67
CA TRP A 115 2.12 6.15 -3.90
C TRP A 115 1.47 6.86 -5.08
N SER A 116 2.12 7.87 -5.67
CA SER A 116 1.62 8.60 -6.83
C SER A 116 1.92 7.89 -8.15
N ILE A 117 1.51 6.62 -8.30
CA ILE A 117 1.66 5.89 -9.56
C ILE A 117 0.60 6.38 -10.55
N PRO A 118 0.95 7.07 -11.64
CA PRO A 118 -0.04 7.61 -12.57
C PRO A 118 -0.86 6.48 -13.20
N TYR A 119 -2.18 6.52 -13.05
CA TYR A 119 -3.05 5.55 -13.71
C TYR A 119 -3.25 5.94 -15.18
N LYS A 120 -2.49 5.32 -16.07
CA LYS A 120 -2.77 5.30 -17.51
C LYS A 120 -2.95 3.87 -17.98
N LYS A 121 -3.84 3.67 -18.96
CA LYS A 121 -4.25 2.34 -19.45
C LYS A 121 -3.07 1.50 -19.96
N ASP A 122 -2.03 2.14 -20.48
CA ASP A 122 -0.85 1.46 -21.05
C ASP A 122 0.29 1.24 -20.03
N GLU A 123 0.12 1.74 -18.80
CA GLU A 123 1.15 1.69 -17.75
C GLU A 123 1.08 0.38 -16.93
N SER A 124 2.17 0.11 -16.22
CA SER A 124 2.38 -1.11 -15.45
C SER A 124 1.26 -1.40 -14.44
N LEU A 125 0.75 -0.38 -13.75
CA LEU A 125 -0.33 -0.53 -12.78
C LEU A 125 -1.64 -0.98 -13.42
N ALA A 126 -2.03 -0.37 -14.55
CA ALA A 126 -3.28 -0.72 -15.23
C ALA A 126 -3.22 -2.15 -15.77
N LYS A 127 -2.08 -2.55 -16.36
CA LYS A 127 -1.84 -3.91 -16.82
C LYS A 127 -1.92 -4.93 -15.67
N CYS A 128 -1.36 -4.59 -14.50
CA CYS A 128 -1.40 -5.43 -13.31
C CYS A 128 -2.83 -5.64 -12.81
N LEU A 129 -3.61 -4.55 -12.69
CA LEU A 129 -5.00 -4.61 -12.24
C LEU A 129 -5.90 -5.41 -13.19
N ILE A 130 -5.71 -5.27 -14.51
CA ILE A 130 -6.44 -6.06 -15.51
C ILE A 130 -6.10 -7.54 -15.37
N ALA A 131 -4.80 -7.89 -15.24
CA ALA A 131 -4.36 -9.27 -15.06
C ALA A 131 -4.93 -9.88 -13.77
N ALA A 132 -4.88 -9.15 -12.65
CA ALA A 132 -5.44 -9.58 -11.37
C ALA A 132 -6.96 -9.80 -11.45
N THR A 133 -7.68 -8.90 -12.13
CA THR A 133 -9.13 -9.03 -12.35
C THR A 133 -9.47 -10.24 -13.21
N SER A 134 -8.71 -10.49 -14.28
CA SER A 134 -8.89 -11.69 -15.11
C SER A 134 -8.62 -12.97 -14.32
N LEU A 135 -7.53 -13.01 -13.54
CA LEU A 135 -7.19 -14.15 -12.69
C LEU A 135 -8.27 -14.43 -11.64
N ALA A 136 -8.81 -13.40 -11.00
CA ALA A 136 -9.89 -13.55 -10.03
C ALA A 136 -11.19 -14.11 -10.66
N LYS A 137 -11.47 -13.77 -11.92
CA LYS A 137 -12.61 -14.33 -12.67
C LYS A 137 -12.41 -15.79 -13.04
N GLU A 138 -11.18 -16.19 -13.37
CA GLU A 138 -10.83 -17.57 -13.70
C GLU A 138 -10.83 -18.48 -12.46
N GLY A 139 -10.44 -17.95 -11.29
CA GLY A 139 -10.47 -18.67 -10.02
C GLY A 139 -11.85 -18.85 -9.39
N ASN A 140 -12.91 -18.28 -9.98
CA ASN A 140 -14.29 -18.34 -9.47
C ASN A 140 -15.16 -19.43 -10.14
N HIS A 141 -14.54 -20.54 -10.56
CA HIS A 141 -15.26 -21.74 -10.99
C HIS A 141 -15.55 -22.62 -9.75
N PRO A 142 -16.83 -22.88 -9.38
CA PRO A 142 -17.19 -23.86 -8.36
C PRO A 142 -16.88 -25.30 -8.79
#